data_AF-K9KD05-F1
#
_entry.id   AF-K9KD05-F1
#
_cell.length_a   1.000
_cell.length_b   1.000
_cell.length_c   1.000
_cell.angle_alpha   90.00
_cell.angle_beta   90.00
_cell.angle_gamma   90.00
#
_symmetry.space_group_name_H-M   'P 1'
#
loop_
_entity.id
_entity.type
_entity.pdbx_description
1 polymer ?
#
loop_
_entity_poly.entity_id
_entity_poly.type
_entity_poly.pdbx_seq_one_letter_code
_entity_poly.pdbx_strand_id
1 'polypeptide(L)'
;TICSVLLENGVDFAAVDENGNNALHLAVMHGRLNNIRVLLTECTVDAEAFNLRGQSPLHILGQYGKENAAAIFDLFLECMPEYPLDKPDAEGNTVLLLAYMKGNANLCRAIVRSGARLRVNNNQGVNIFNYQVATKQLLFRLLDMLSKEPPWCDGSNCYECTAKFGVTTRKHHCRHCGRLLCHKCSTKEIPIIKFDLNKPVRVCNICFDVLTLGGVS
;
A
#
# COMPACT_ATOMS: atom_id res chain seq x y z
N THR A 1 2.51 -29.50 -9.38
CA THR A 1 3.83 -28.98 -9.85
C THR A 1 4.94 -29.72 -9.08
N ILE A 2 6.24 -29.49 -9.36
CA ILE A 2 7.30 -30.01 -8.45
C ILE A 2 7.02 -29.60 -7.00
N CYS A 3 6.48 -28.40 -6.79
CA CYS A 3 6.08 -27.92 -5.46
C CYS A 3 5.05 -28.86 -4.79
N SER A 4 3.98 -29.26 -5.49
CA SER A 4 2.99 -30.21 -4.96
C SER A 4 3.60 -31.56 -4.58
N VAL A 5 4.49 -32.11 -5.44
CA VAL A 5 5.17 -33.39 -5.15
C VAL A 5 6.04 -33.28 -3.91
N LEU A 6 6.78 -32.16 -3.73
CA LEU A 6 7.59 -31.93 -2.54
C LEU A 6 6.74 -31.84 -1.27
N LEU A 7 5.56 -31.20 -1.35
CA LEU A 7 4.62 -31.13 -0.22
C LEU A 7 4.06 -32.52 0.15
N GLU A 8 3.69 -33.33 -0.85
CA GLU A 8 3.23 -34.72 -0.63
C GLU A 8 4.29 -35.60 0.03
N ASN A 9 5.58 -35.28 -0.15
CA ASN A 9 6.71 -35.99 0.45
C ASN A 9 7.12 -35.44 1.83
N GLY A 10 6.32 -34.55 2.44
CA GLY A 10 6.54 -34.09 3.81
C GLY A 10 7.75 -33.16 3.99
N VAL A 11 8.08 -32.36 2.96
CA VAL A 11 9.13 -31.33 3.06
C VAL A 11 8.80 -30.33 4.18
N ASP A 12 9.84 -29.94 4.91
CA ASP A 12 9.76 -28.88 5.91
C ASP A 12 9.45 -27.52 5.25
N PHE A 13 8.22 -27.07 5.41
CA PHE A 13 7.74 -25.78 4.90
C PHE A 13 8.19 -24.59 5.77
N ALA A 14 8.75 -24.83 6.96
CA ALA A 14 9.27 -23.78 7.84
C ALA A 14 10.74 -23.40 7.52
N ALA A 15 11.39 -24.15 6.61
CA ALA A 15 12.74 -23.85 6.17
C ALA A 15 12.84 -22.45 5.54
N VAL A 16 13.92 -21.74 5.86
CA VAL A 16 14.26 -20.43 5.33
C VAL A 16 15.66 -20.42 4.72
N ASP A 17 15.89 -19.53 3.74
CA ASP A 17 17.23 -19.29 3.19
C ASP A 17 18.11 -18.45 4.14
N GLU A 18 19.35 -18.16 3.73
CA GLU A 18 20.32 -17.34 4.50
C GLU A 18 19.83 -15.91 4.78
N ASN A 19 18.85 -15.42 4.01
CA ASN A 19 18.25 -14.10 4.20
C ASN A 19 16.96 -14.17 5.03
N GLY A 20 16.59 -15.33 5.55
CA GLY A 20 15.34 -15.55 6.27
C GLY A 20 14.11 -15.60 5.35
N ASN A 21 14.28 -15.79 4.04
CA ASN A 21 13.16 -15.95 3.12
C ASN A 21 12.62 -17.37 3.23
N ASN A 22 11.32 -17.51 3.52
CA ASN A 22 10.62 -18.78 3.32
C ASN A 22 10.30 -19.03 1.84
N ALA A 23 9.74 -20.20 1.54
CA ALA A 23 9.37 -20.58 0.18
C ALA A 23 8.44 -19.57 -0.53
N LEU A 24 7.56 -18.90 0.22
CA LEU A 24 6.60 -17.94 -0.33
C LEU A 24 7.27 -16.63 -0.76
N HIS A 25 8.25 -16.13 0.00
CA HIS A 25 9.08 -14.99 -0.42
C HIS A 25 9.73 -15.25 -1.78
N LEU A 26 10.34 -16.42 -1.95
CA LEU A 26 11.05 -16.80 -3.18
C LEU A 26 10.06 -16.98 -4.35
N ALA A 27 8.93 -17.65 -4.11
CA ALA A 27 7.90 -17.83 -5.13
C ALA A 27 7.34 -16.48 -5.62
N VAL A 28 7.12 -15.53 -4.70
CA VAL A 28 6.69 -14.16 -5.00
C VAL A 28 7.76 -13.37 -5.75
N MET A 29 9.01 -13.41 -5.29
CA MET A 29 10.14 -12.74 -5.95
C MET A 29 10.26 -13.13 -7.43
N HIS A 30 10.03 -14.41 -7.73
CA HIS A 30 10.09 -14.95 -9.09
C HIS A 30 8.75 -14.95 -9.83
N GLY A 31 7.67 -14.43 -9.22
CA GLY A 31 6.35 -14.33 -9.84
C GLY A 31 5.72 -15.68 -10.20
N ARG A 32 6.00 -16.75 -9.44
CA ARG A 32 5.55 -18.12 -9.72
C ARG A 32 4.13 -18.36 -9.19
N LEU A 33 3.12 -17.80 -9.87
CA LEU A 33 1.72 -17.81 -9.43
C LEU A 33 1.19 -19.19 -9.00
N ASN A 34 1.50 -20.26 -9.75
CA ASN A 34 1.06 -21.61 -9.41
C ASN A 34 1.70 -22.14 -8.11
N ASN A 35 2.98 -21.83 -7.87
CA ASN A 35 3.64 -22.23 -6.64
C ASN A 35 3.10 -21.41 -5.45
N ILE A 36 2.82 -20.12 -5.66
CA ILE A 36 2.20 -19.26 -4.64
C ILE A 36 0.83 -19.83 -4.24
N ARG A 37 0.00 -20.22 -5.22
CA ARG A 37 -1.31 -20.82 -4.95
C ARG A 37 -1.21 -22.09 -4.11
N VAL A 38 -0.33 -23.01 -4.52
CA VAL A 38 -0.07 -24.26 -3.79
C VAL A 38 0.41 -23.96 -2.36
N LEU A 39 1.39 -23.07 -2.19
CA LEU A 39 1.92 -22.71 -0.88
C LEU A 39 0.87 -22.05 0.04
N LEU A 40 -0.06 -21.26 -0.50
CA LEU A 40 -1.10 -20.61 0.28
C LEU A 40 -2.28 -21.51 0.65
N THR A 41 -2.49 -22.62 -0.07
CA THR A 41 -3.71 -23.44 0.06
C THR A 41 -3.45 -24.89 0.49
N GLU A 42 -2.27 -25.42 0.24
CA GLU A 42 -1.92 -26.83 0.46
C GLU A 42 -0.89 -27.03 1.58
N CYS A 43 -0.38 -25.95 2.20
CA CYS A 43 0.52 -26.06 3.34
C CYS A 43 0.32 -24.94 4.37
N THR A 44 1.08 -25.00 5.47
CA THR A 44 0.97 -24.07 6.62
C THR A 44 2.18 -23.12 6.71
N VAL A 45 2.72 -22.72 5.55
CA VAL A 45 3.79 -21.72 5.50
C VAL A 45 3.28 -20.39 6.08
N ASP A 46 4.10 -19.75 6.92
CA ASP A 46 3.78 -18.43 7.44
C ASP A 46 3.87 -17.39 6.31
N ALA A 47 2.72 -17.02 5.76
CA ALA A 47 2.63 -16.06 4.67
C ALA A 47 2.85 -14.61 5.12
N GLU A 48 2.82 -14.33 6.43
CA GLU A 48 3.10 -13.02 7.03
C GLU A 48 4.53 -12.89 7.56
N ALA A 49 5.32 -13.96 7.49
CA ALA A 49 6.69 -14.00 7.99
C ALA A 49 7.52 -12.84 7.43
N PHE A 50 8.43 -12.31 8.26
CA PHE A 50 9.37 -11.27 7.88
C PHE A 50 10.78 -11.84 7.76
N ASN A 51 11.44 -11.56 6.63
CA ASN A 51 12.84 -11.92 6.41
C ASN A 51 13.81 -10.99 7.18
N LEU A 52 15.12 -11.17 7.03
CA LEU A 52 16.13 -10.37 7.73
C LEU A 52 16.12 -8.87 7.39
N ARG A 53 15.46 -8.46 6.29
CA ARG A 53 15.23 -7.04 5.96
C ARG A 53 13.91 -6.51 6.52
N GLY A 54 13.25 -7.28 7.39
CA GLY A 54 11.92 -6.97 7.88
C GLY A 54 10.88 -6.96 6.76
N GLN A 55 11.05 -7.75 5.69
CA GLN A 55 10.11 -7.77 4.57
C GLN A 55 9.27 -9.03 4.58
N SER A 56 7.96 -8.85 4.42
CA SER A 56 7.02 -9.95 4.16
C SER A 56 6.95 -10.29 2.67
N PRO A 57 6.32 -11.40 2.26
CA PRO A 57 6.16 -11.75 0.85
C PRO A 57 5.52 -10.63 0.03
N LEU A 58 4.54 -9.88 0.57
CA LEU A 58 3.98 -8.73 -0.15
C LEU A 58 4.96 -7.55 -0.30
N HIS A 59 5.91 -7.35 0.62
CA HIS A 59 6.98 -6.36 0.41
C HIS A 59 7.89 -6.77 -0.76
N ILE A 60 8.22 -8.06 -0.85
CA ILE A 60 8.95 -8.62 -2.00
C ILE A 60 8.15 -8.40 -3.29
N LEU A 61 6.83 -8.58 -3.26
CA LEU A 61 5.95 -8.28 -4.40
C LEU A 61 6.01 -6.81 -4.81
N GLY A 62 5.96 -5.88 -3.86
CA GLY A 62 6.10 -4.44 -4.13
C GLY A 62 7.45 -4.08 -4.75
N GLN A 63 8.52 -4.75 -4.32
CA GLN A 63 9.89 -4.45 -4.74
C GLN A 63 10.28 -5.09 -6.09
N TYR A 64 9.85 -6.33 -6.34
CA TYR A 64 10.29 -7.13 -7.49
C TYR A 64 9.15 -7.57 -8.42
N GLY A 65 7.91 -7.28 -8.04
CA GLY A 65 6.72 -7.66 -8.80
C GLY A 65 6.73 -7.09 -10.22
N LYS A 66 6.44 -7.96 -11.18
CA LYS A 66 6.39 -7.64 -12.61
C LYS A 66 4.93 -7.50 -13.07
N GLU A 67 4.64 -7.92 -14.30
CA GLU A 67 3.32 -7.80 -14.93
C GLU A 67 2.21 -8.54 -14.19
N ASN A 68 2.51 -9.72 -13.62
CA ASN A 68 1.56 -10.53 -12.87
C ASN A 68 1.44 -10.16 -11.39
N ALA A 69 2.05 -9.05 -10.94
CA ALA A 69 2.09 -8.71 -9.52
C ALA A 69 0.70 -8.44 -8.93
N ALA A 70 -0.20 -7.81 -9.69
CA ALA A 70 -1.58 -7.58 -9.24
C ALA A 70 -2.32 -8.91 -9.03
N ALA A 71 -2.17 -9.88 -9.93
CA ALA A 71 -2.80 -11.20 -9.78
C ALA A 71 -2.25 -11.99 -8.59
N ILE A 72 -0.96 -11.84 -8.28
CA ILE A 72 -0.37 -12.43 -7.07
C ILE A 72 -0.96 -11.75 -5.83
N PHE A 73 -1.07 -10.42 -5.83
CA PHE A 73 -1.67 -9.67 -4.72
C PHE A 73 -3.12 -10.08 -4.48
N ASP A 74 -3.92 -10.18 -5.54
CA ASP A 74 -5.32 -10.61 -5.47
C ASP A 74 -5.42 -12.02 -4.89
N LEU A 75 -4.56 -12.96 -5.32
CA LEU A 75 -4.49 -14.31 -4.75
C LEU A 75 -4.16 -14.30 -3.24
N PHE A 76 -3.26 -13.44 -2.79
CA PHE A 76 -2.97 -13.29 -1.35
C PHE A 76 -4.22 -12.90 -0.57
N LEU A 77 -5.00 -11.93 -1.07
CA LEU A 77 -6.20 -11.45 -0.39
C LEU A 77 -7.41 -12.39 -0.54
N GLU A 78 -7.48 -13.17 -1.63
CA GLU A 78 -8.45 -14.26 -1.78
C GLU A 78 -8.23 -15.32 -0.68
N CYS A 79 -6.98 -15.70 -0.42
CA CYS A 79 -6.64 -16.67 0.61
C CYS A 79 -6.64 -16.08 2.03
N MET A 80 -6.27 -14.81 2.17
CA MET A 80 -6.10 -14.12 3.46
C MET A 80 -6.68 -12.69 3.39
N PRO A 81 -8.00 -12.51 3.55
CA PRO A 81 -8.65 -11.21 3.40
C PRO A 81 -8.13 -10.12 4.35
N GLU A 82 -7.66 -10.50 5.53
CA GLU A 82 -7.17 -9.60 6.59
C GLU A 82 -5.64 -9.42 6.57
N TYR A 83 -4.97 -9.77 5.46
CA TYR A 83 -3.51 -9.64 5.37
C TYR A 83 -3.07 -8.20 5.67
N PRO A 84 -2.06 -7.98 6.53
CA PRO A 84 -1.70 -6.65 7.03
C PRO A 84 -0.94 -5.80 5.99
N LEU A 85 -1.67 -5.02 5.18
CA LEU A 85 -1.12 -4.20 4.10
C LEU A 85 -0.25 -3.01 4.56
N ASP A 86 -0.52 -2.51 5.77
CA ASP A 86 0.11 -1.29 6.30
C ASP A 86 1.30 -1.56 7.23
N LYS A 87 1.64 -2.84 7.50
CA LYS A 87 2.84 -3.17 8.29
C LYS A 87 4.08 -2.75 7.50
N PRO A 88 4.95 -1.89 8.04
CA PRO A 88 6.15 -1.46 7.34
C PRO A 88 7.27 -2.50 7.43
N ASP A 89 8.21 -2.43 6.48
CA ASP A 89 9.48 -3.15 6.57
C ASP A 89 10.50 -2.47 7.51
N ALA A 90 11.72 -3.01 7.60
CA ALA A 90 12.77 -2.45 8.48
C ALA A 90 13.16 -1.01 8.14
N GLU A 91 12.94 -0.57 6.90
CA GLU A 91 13.17 0.81 6.46
C GLU A 91 11.93 1.70 6.64
N GLY A 92 10.83 1.15 7.13
CA GLY A 92 9.56 1.86 7.27
C GLY A 92 8.70 1.82 6.01
N ASN A 93 9.12 1.13 4.94
CA ASN A 93 8.39 1.14 3.67
C ASN A 93 7.18 0.20 3.76
N THR A 94 6.02 0.66 3.28
CA THR A 94 4.87 -0.22 3.05
C THR A 94 4.93 -0.84 1.66
N VAL A 95 4.16 -1.91 1.45
CA VAL A 95 3.98 -2.54 0.13
C VAL A 95 3.54 -1.53 -0.93
N LEU A 96 2.64 -0.60 -0.57
CA LEU A 96 2.19 0.47 -1.46
C LEU A 96 3.32 1.40 -1.87
N LEU A 97 4.18 1.82 -0.91
CA LEU A 97 5.29 2.71 -1.21
C LEU A 97 6.30 2.03 -2.14
N LEU A 98 6.66 0.77 -1.87
CA LEU A 98 7.58 0.00 -2.74
C LEU A 98 7.02 -0.12 -4.16
N ALA A 99 5.75 -0.52 -4.31
CA ALA A 99 5.09 -0.63 -5.62
C ALA A 99 5.05 0.73 -6.37
N TYR A 100 4.81 1.82 -5.64
CA TYR A 100 4.77 3.17 -6.20
C TYR A 100 6.16 3.63 -6.67
N MET A 101 7.20 3.37 -5.88
CA MET A 101 8.60 3.68 -6.23
C MET A 101 9.07 2.93 -7.48
N LYS A 102 8.55 1.71 -7.69
CA LYS A 102 8.81 0.91 -8.91
C LYS A 102 7.93 1.31 -10.10
N GLY A 103 6.98 2.24 -9.91
CA GLY A 103 6.04 2.63 -10.96
C GLY A 103 5.06 1.51 -11.35
N ASN A 104 4.87 0.49 -10.50
CA ASN A 104 3.96 -0.61 -10.79
C ASN A 104 2.51 -0.17 -10.55
N ALA A 105 1.95 0.53 -11.55
CA ALA A 105 0.65 1.15 -11.45
C ALA A 105 -0.48 0.13 -11.22
N ASN A 106 -0.37 -1.08 -11.78
CA ASN A 106 -1.37 -2.14 -11.62
C ASN A 106 -1.43 -2.63 -10.18
N LEU A 107 -0.26 -2.91 -9.60
CA LEU A 107 -0.16 -3.33 -8.20
C LEU A 107 -0.60 -2.21 -7.25
N CYS A 108 -0.19 -0.97 -7.49
CA CYS A 108 -0.66 0.18 -6.70
C CYS A 108 -2.19 0.28 -6.68
N ARG A 109 -2.84 0.11 -7.85
CA ARG A 109 -4.31 0.14 -7.94
C ARG A 109 -4.97 -0.97 -7.13
N ALA A 110 -4.42 -2.19 -7.19
CA ALA A 110 -4.94 -3.32 -6.41
C ALA A 110 -4.84 -3.03 -4.90
N ILE A 111 -3.67 -2.60 -4.43
CA ILE A 111 -3.42 -2.27 -3.01
C ILE A 111 -4.35 -1.16 -2.51
N VAL A 112 -4.53 -0.09 -3.29
CA VAL A 112 -5.41 1.03 -2.92
C VAL A 112 -6.88 0.60 -2.87
N ARG A 113 -7.34 -0.24 -3.80
CA ARG A 113 -8.71 -0.78 -3.79
C ARG A 113 -8.99 -1.63 -2.55
N SER A 114 -7.98 -2.34 -2.06
CA SER A 114 -8.05 -3.13 -0.82
C SER A 114 -7.97 -2.28 0.45
N GLY A 115 -7.96 -0.94 0.34
CA GLY A 115 -8.11 -0.04 1.48
C GLY A 115 -6.81 0.28 2.23
N ALA A 116 -5.65 0.02 1.63
CA ALA A 116 -4.37 0.39 2.23
C ALA A 116 -4.28 1.89 2.55
N ARG A 117 -3.60 2.24 3.64
CA ARG A 117 -3.36 3.63 4.00
C ARG A 117 -2.43 4.26 2.98
N LEU A 118 -2.94 5.28 2.29
CA LEU A 118 -2.19 6.01 1.28
C LEU A 118 -0.97 6.74 1.82
N ARG A 119 -0.95 7.02 3.14
CA ARG A 119 0.04 7.93 3.71
C ARG A 119 0.71 7.36 4.95
N VAL A 120 1.57 6.38 4.71
CA VAL A 120 2.53 5.87 5.69
C VAL A 120 3.91 6.39 5.29
N ASN A 121 4.62 6.97 6.25
CA ASN A 121 6.00 7.43 6.04
C ASN A 121 6.96 6.29 6.34
N ASN A 122 7.98 6.16 5.51
CA ASN A 122 9.15 5.37 5.87
C ASN A 122 10.05 6.13 6.85
N ASN A 123 11.17 5.51 7.26
CA ASN A 123 12.09 6.07 8.24
C ASN A 123 12.76 7.38 7.77
N GLN A 124 12.71 7.67 6.45
CA GLN A 124 13.20 8.93 5.86
C GLN A 124 12.08 9.96 5.64
N GLY A 125 10.85 9.68 6.08
CA GLY A 125 9.70 10.59 5.90
C GLY A 125 9.10 10.58 4.50
N VAL A 126 9.44 9.58 3.68
CA VAL A 126 8.96 9.41 2.30
C VAL A 126 7.65 8.62 2.27
N ASN A 127 6.73 9.04 1.41
CA ASN A 127 5.45 8.40 1.11
C ASN A 127 5.05 8.70 -0.35
N ILE A 128 3.94 8.13 -0.83
CA ILE A 128 3.51 8.29 -2.24
C ILE A 128 3.16 9.74 -2.64
N PHE A 129 2.95 10.66 -1.68
CA PHE A 129 2.64 12.06 -1.96
C PHE A 129 3.88 12.93 -2.16
N ASN A 130 5.02 12.56 -1.56
CA ASN A 130 6.26 13.34 -1.62
C ASN A 130 7.42 12.62 -2.32
N TYR A 131 7.28 11.33 -2.65
CA TYR A 131 8.28 10.61 -3.44
C TYR A 131 8.46 11.28 -4.80
N GLN A 132 9.71 11.55 -5.16
CA GLN A 132 10.06 12.26 -6.39
C GLN A 132 9.84 11.34 -7.60
N VAL A 133 9.00 11.80 -8.52
CA VAL A 133 8.67 11.13 -9.78
C VAL A 133 8.63 12.17 -10.89
N ALA A 134 8.82 11.74 -12.14
CA ALA A 134 8.77 12.64 -13.30
C ALA A 134 7.41 13.34 -13.43
N THR A 135 6.31 12.64 -13.13
CA THR A 135 4.94 13.19 -13.16
C THR A 135 4.11 12.68 -11.98
N LYS A 136 3.15 13.48 -11.50
CA LYS A 136 2.20 13.08 -10.45
C LYS A 136 1.00 12.28 -10.98
N GLN A 137 1.04 11.84 -12.24
CA GLN A 137 -0.08 11.19 -12.92
C GLN A 137 -0.54 9.91 -12.22
N LEU A 138 0.40 9.08 -11.75
CA LEU A 138 0.06 7.87 -11.01
C LEU A 138 -0.66 8.21 -9.69
N LEU A 139 -0.12 9.15 -8.90
CA LEU A 139 -0.77 9.60 -7.67
C LEU A 139 -2.19 10.12 -7.93
N PHE A 140 -2.38 10.94 -8.96
CA PHE A 140 -3.67 11.52 -9.30
C PHE A 140 -4.67 10.43 -9.69
N ARG A 141 -4.26 9.45 -10.50
CA ARG A 141 -5.09 8.29 -10.86
C ARG A 141 -5.46 7.43 -9.65
N LEU A 142 -4.52 7.19 -8.73
CA LEU A 142 -4.79 6.43 -7.51
C LEU A 142 -5.82 7.14 -6.61
N LEU A 143 -5.70 8.47 -6.47
CA LEU A 143 -6.64 9.30 -5.71
C LEU A 143 -8.02 9.38 -6.39
N ASP A 144 -8.05 9.48 -7.72
CA ASP A 144 -9.29 9.52 -8.47
C ASP A 144 -10.05 8.19 -8.42
N MET A 145 -9.34 7.08 -8.32
CA MET A 145 -9.95 5.75 -8.20
C MET A 145 -10.59 5.44 -6.85
N LEU A 146 -10.35 6.24 -5.81
CA LEU A 146 -11.00 6.02 -4.53
C LEU A 146 -12.52 6.09 -4.70
N SER A 147 -13.22 5.07 -4.20
CA SER A 147 -14.68 4.96 -4.20
C SER A 147 -15.31 5.12 -2.82
N LYS A 148 -14.50 5.16 -1.77
CA LYS A 148 -14.92 5.39 -0.38
C LYS A 148 -13.83 6.13 0.37
N GLU A 149 -14.20 6.70 1.51
CA GLU A 149 -13.24 7.36 2.39
C GLU A 149 -12.17 6.35 2.88
N PRO A 150 -10.87 6.60 2.62
CA PRO A 150 -9.81 5.71 3.06
C PRO A 150 -9.54 5.88 4.57
N PRO A 151 -8.89 4.90 5.22
CA PRO A 151 -8.57 5.01 6.64
C PRO A 151 -7.77 6.27 6.97
N TRP A 152 -8.18 6.97 8.02
CA TRP A 152 -7.49 8.17 8.48
C TRP A 152 -6.15 7.82 9.11
N CYS A 153 -5.12 8.56 8.71
CA CYS A 153 -3.81 8.45 9.34
C CYS A 153 -3.75 9.36 10.58
N ASP A 154 -3.01 8.98 11.62
CA ASP A 154 -2.75 9.85 12.77
C ASP A 154 -1.25 10.02 13.04
N GLY A 155 -0.87 11.18 13.55
CA GLY A 155 0.52 11.54 13.83
C GLY A 155 0.68 12.87 14.56
N SER A 156 1.92 13.24 14.86
CA SER A 156 2.27 14.44 15.62
C SER A 156 2.52 15.67 14.76
N ASN A 157 2.59 15.54 13.43
CA ASN A 157 2.98 16.61 12.52
C ASN A 157 2.06 16.63 11.29
N CYS A 158 1.82 17.82 10.73
CA CYS A 158 1.13 17.97 9.44
C CYS A 158 1.96 17.28 8.37
N TYR A 159 1.44 16.25 7.69
CA TYR A 159 2.31 15.54 6.74
C TYR A 159 2.38 16.18 5.33
N GLU A 160 2.10 17.48 5.24
CA GLU A 160 2.37 18.32 4.06
C GLU A 160 3.53 19.27 4.39
N CYS A 161 3.38 20.10 5.43
CA CYS A 161 4.37 21.12 5.81
C CYS A 161 5.20 20.80 7.05
N THR A 162 5.08 19.58 7.59
CA THR A 162 5.77 19.07 8.79
C THR A 162 5.54 19.84 10.10
N ALA A 163 4.68 20.86 10.12
CA ALA A 163 4.33 21.61 11.32
C ALA A 163 3.80 20.69 12.44
N LYS A 164 4.38 20.80 13.64
CA LYS A 164 3.97 20.00 14.82
C LYS A 164 2.57 20.41 15.28
N PHE A 165 1.72 19.43 15.54
CA PHE A 165 0.41 19.63 16.14
C PHE A 165 0.52 19.88 17.64
N GLY A 166 -0.43 20.64 18.17
CA GLY A 166 -0.47 21.00 19.59
C GLY A 166 -1.65 21.92 19.89
N VAL A 167 -1.45 22.85 20.82
CA VAL A 167 -2.50 23.79 21.26
C VAL A 167 -2.88 24.77 20.15
N THR A 168 -1.90 25.29 19.41
CA THR A 168 -2.10 26.31 18.36
C THR A 168 -2.36 25.70 16.99
N THR A 169 -1.70 24.60 16.66
CA THR A 169 -1.87 23.89 15.38
C THR A 169 -2.74 22.65 15.58
N ARG A 170 -4.01 22.73 15.18
CA ARG A 170 -4.97 21.63 15.31
C ARG A 170 -4.83 20.62 14.17
N LYS A 171 -5.24 19.38 14.46
CA LYS A 171 -5.29 18.23 13.55
C LYS A 171 -6.53 18.32 12.65
N HIS A 172 -6.37 18.10 11.35
CA HIS A 172 -7.47 18.00 10.40
C HIS A 172 -7.21 16.86 9.40
N HIS A 173 -8.22 16.07 9.07
CA HIS A 173 -8.11 15.03 8.06
C HIS A 173 -8.72 15.46 6.72
N CYS A 174 -8.03 15.14 5.62
CA CYS A 174 -8.62 15.22 4.28
C CYS A 174 -9.66 14.11 4.12
N ARG A 175 -10.91 14.45 3.82
CA ARG A 175 -12.01 13.48 3.63
C ARG A 175 -11.89 12.66 2.36
N HIS A 176 -10.99 13.06 1.45
CA HIS A 176 -10.75 12.32 0.21
C HIS A 176 -9.65 11.26 0.36
N CYS A 177 -8.51 11.60 0.98
CA CYS A 177 -7.34 10.74 1.02
C CYS A 177 -6.88 10.32 2.44
N GLY A 178 -7.62 10.68 3.48
CA GLY A 178 -7.33 10.31 4.88
C GLY A 178 -6.11 11.00 5.50
N ARG A 179 -5.47 11.91 4.75
CA ARG A 179 -4.27 12.66 5.15
C ARG A 179 -4.52 13.58 6.36
N LEU A 180 -3.75 13.41 7.43
CA LEU A 180 -3.63 14.37 8.54
C LEU A 180 -2.84 15.65 8.18
N LEU A 181 -3.43 16.82 8.41
CA LEU A 181 -2.99 18.13 7.92
C LEU A 181 -3.30 19.24 8.93
N CYS A 182 -2.57 20.36 8.82
CA CYS A 182 -2.94 21.59 9.51
C CYS A 182 -3.95 22.40 8.67
N HIS A 183 -4.53 23.43 9.28
CA HIS A 183 -5.50 24.31 8.61
C HIS A 183 -4.96 24.87 7.28
N LYS A 184 -3.74 25.40 7.28
CA LYS A 184 -3.10 26.01 6.09
C LYS A 184 -2.94 25.04 4.91
N CYS A 185 -2.78 23.74 5.17
CA CYS A 185 -2.59 22.72 4.13
C CYS A 185 -3.90 22.03 3.70
N SER A 186 -5.03 22.45 4.26
CA SER A 186 -6.34 21.85 4.02
C SER A 186 -7.45 22.90 4.03
N THR A 187 -7.21 24.07 3.47
CA THR A 187 -8.15 25.21 3.48
C THR A 187 -9.34 25.02 2.53
N LYS A 188 -9.26 24.04 1.62
CA LYS A 188 -10.27 23.80 0.59
C LYS A 188 -11.40 22.91 1.10
N GLU A 189 -12.61 23.20 0.65
CA GLU A 189 -13.80 22.39 0.91
C GLU A 189 -14.53 22.14 -0.41
N ILE A 190 -14.96 20.89 -0.64
CA ILE A 190 -15.66 20.46 -1.85
C ILE A 190 -16.55 19.26 -1.51
N PRO A 191 -17.75 19.10 -2.11
CA PRO A 191 -18.50 17.86 -1.99
C PRO A 191 -17.73 16.71 -2.68
N ILE A 192 -17.79 15.52 -2.08
CA ILE A 192 -17.19 14.30 -2.66
C ILE A 192 -18.35 13.36 -3.00
N ILE A 193 -18.99 13.62 -4.14
CA ILE A 193 -20.21 12.92 -4.56
C ILE A 193 -19.98 11.41 -4.67
N LYS A 194 -18.79 10.99 -5.14
CA LYS A 194 -18.42 9.56 -5.22
C LYS A 194 -18.28 8.86 -3.87
N PHE A 195 -18.26 9.60 -2.76
CA PHE A 195 -18.29 9.07 -1.38
C PHE A 195 -19.64 9.35 -0.69
N ASP A 196 -20.67 9.75 -1.45
CA ASP A 196 -21.97 10.20 -0.93
C ASP A 196 -21.89 11.42 0.02
N LEU A 197 -20.83 12.22 -0.08
CA LEU A 197 -20.63 13.45 0.71
C LEU A 197 -21.13 14.67 -0.07
N ASN A 198 -22.44 14.88 -0.04
CA ASN A 198 -23.13 15.94 -0.80
C ASN A 198 -22.89 17.36 -0.27
N LYS A 199 -22.47 17.50 1.00
CA LYS A 199 -22.08 18.80 1.57
C LYS A 199 -20.57 19.01 1.39
N PRO A 200 -20.10 20.26 1.21
CA PRO A 200 -18.68 20.54 1.16
C PRO A 200 -17.95 19.99 2.39
N VAL A 201 -16.89 19.21 2.15
CA VAL A 201 -16.03 18.67 3.18
C VAL A 201 -14.58 19.07 2.94
N ARG A 202 -13.82 19.14 4.03
CA ARG A 202 -12.41 19.51 4.00
C ARG A 202 -11.56 18.52 3.20
N VAL A 203 -10.78 19.05 2.27
CA VAL A 203 -9.81 18.29 1.49
C VAL A 203 -8.45 18.99 1.46
N CYS A 204 -7.39 18.22 1.18
CA CYS A 204 -6.06 18.78 0.94
C CYS A 204 -5.97 19.39 -0.46
N ASN A 205 -4.97 20.24 -0.70
CA ASN A 205 -4.79 20.90 -2.00
C ASN A 205 -4.70 19.88 -3.16
N ILE A 206 -3.93 18.81 -2.98
CA ILE A 206 -3.79 17.75 -4.00
C ILE A 206 -5.15 17.11 -4.32
N CYS A 207 -5.96 16.82 -3.30
CA CYS A 207 -7.27 16.20 -3.50
C CYS A 207 -8.27 17.18 -4.10
N PHE A 208 -8.16 18.47 -3.76
CA PHE A 208 -8.98 19.50 -4.41
C PHE A 208 -8.69 19.56 -5.91
N ASP A 209 -7.43 19.55 -6.30
CA ASP A 209 -7.03 19.52 -7.72
C ASP A 209 -7.56 18.26 -8.42
N VAL A 210 -7.40 17.08 -7.80
CA VAL A 210 -7.92 15.81 -8.34
C VAL A 210 -9.44 15.84 -8.53
N LEU A 211 -10.17 16.35 -7.53
CA LEU A 211 -11.65 16.37 -7.55
C LEU A 211 -12.24 17.45 -8.45
N THR A 212 -11.49 18.51 -8.78
CA THR A 212 -11.99 19.62 -9.62
C THR A 212 -11.61 19.48 -11.09
N LEU A 213 -10.41 18.97 -11.36
CA LEU A 213 -9.92 18.82 -12.74
C LEU A 213 -10.44 17.53 -13.39
N GLY A 214 -10.94 16.57 -12.59
CA GLY A 214 -11.19 15.20 -13.04
C GLY A 214 -9.87 14.49 -13.37
N GLY A 215 -9.87 13.16 -13.43
CA GLY A 215 -8.69 12.34 -13.77
C GLY A 215 -8.19 12.48 -15.22
N VAL A 216 -8.20 13.68 -15.80
CA VAL A 216 -7.67 13.99 -17.13
C VAL A 216 -6.23 14.49 -17.03
N SER A 217 -5.31 13.52 -17.04
CA SER A 217 -4.11 13.52 -17.89
C SER A 217 -3.59 12.10 -18.08
#